data_AF-A0A369YZC6-F1
#
_entry.id   AF-A0A369YZC6-F1
#
_cell.length_a   1.000
_cell.length_b   1.000
_cell.length_c   1.000
_cell.angle_alpha   90.00
_cell.angle_beta   90.00
_cell.angle_gamma   90.00
#
_symmetry.space_group_name_H-M   'P 1'
#
loop_
_entity.id
_entity.type
_entity.pdbx_description
1 polymer ?
#
loop_
_entity_poly.entity_id
_entity_poly.type
_entity_poly.pdbx_seq_one_letter_code
_entity_poly.pdbx_strand_id
1 'polypeptide(L)'
;MTELTKNDLRVGHVYSAKSPKKHGFPPLLGDRQILWMGLIYDNKEGFVDGLQYDSPSVRNGRNYPKISITKFLKWAKADITDTMPKGKWRYAR
;
A
#
# COMPACT_ATOMS: atom_id res chain seq x y z
N MET A 1 -16.93 -10.48 -1.19
CA MET A 1 -15.69 -9.87 -0.68
C MET A 1 -16.05 -8.45 -0.31
N THR A 2 -15.95 -8.08 0.96
CA THR A 2 -16.26 -6.73 1.44
C THR A 2 -15.29 -5.75 0.81
N GLU A 3 -15.78 -4.69 0.17
CA GLU A 3 -14.93 -3.65 -0.35
C GLU A 3 -14.32 -2.86 0.82
N LEU A 4 -13.00 -2.65 0.80
CA LEU A 4 -12.33 -1.80 1.77
C LEU A 4 -12.82 -0.36 1.63
N THR A 5 -13.10 0.26 2.77
CA THR A 5 -13.46 1.68 2.86
C THR A 5 -12.33 2.48 3.47
N LYS A 6 -12.45 3.82 3.47
CA LYS A 6 -11.48 4.71 4.11
C LYS A 6 -11.30 4.41 5.60
N ASN A 7 -12.37 4.01 6.30
CA ASN A 7 -12.35 3.76 7.75
C ASN A 7 -11.58 2.49 8.12
N ASP A 8 -11.43 1.57 7.16
CA ASP A 8 -10.65 0.34 7.35
C ASP A 8 -9.15 0.60 7.21
N LEU A 9 -8.75 1.70 6.57
CA LEU A 9 -7.35 2.05 6.39
C LEU A 9 -6.73 2.57 7.69
N ARG A 10 -5.56 2.01 8.04
CA ARG A 10 -4.83 2.32 9.27
C ARG A 10 -3.34 2.47 9.00
N VAL A 11 -2.73 3.47 9.65
CA VAL A 11 -1.27 3.63 9.64
C VAL A 11 -0.62 2.43 10.34
N GLY A 12 0.48 1.92 9.77
CA GLY A 12 1.20 0.74 10.25
C GLY A 12 0.72 -0.57 9.62
N HIS A 13 -0.50 -0.61 9.07
CA HIS A 13 -1.09 -1.82 8.47
C HIS A 13 -0.59 -2.07 7.04
N VAL A 14 -0.60 -3.33 6.64
CA VAL A 14 -0.18 -3.81 5.32
C VAL A 14 -1.38 -4.33 4.52
N TYR A 15 -1.49 -3.87 3.29
CA TYR A 15 -2.60 -4.20 2.39
C TYR A 15 -2.07 -4.93 1.16
N SER A 16 -2.87 -5.89 0.68
CA SER A 16 -2.60 -6.63 -0.55
C SER A 16 -3.31 -6.02 -1.75
N ALA A 17 -2.72 -6.18 -2.94
CA ALA A 17 -3.33 -5.73 -4.19
C ALA A 17 -4.46 -6.67 -4.65
N LYS A 18 -5.45 -6.13 -5.37
CA LYS A 18 -6.43 -6.93 -6.13
C LYS A 18 -5.76 -7.80 -7.19
N SER A 19 -4.73 -7.26 -7.84
CA SER A 19 -3.87 -7.97 -8.79
C SER A 19 -2.41 -7.78 -8.36
N PRO A 20 -1.84 -8.72 -7.59
CA PRO A 20 -0.49 -8.60 -7.05
C PRO A 20 0.55 -8.72 -8.17
N LYS A 21 1.44 -7.73 -8.22
CA LYS A 21 2.63 -7.75 -9.07
C LYS A 21 3.81 -8.32 -8.28
N LYS A 22 4.69 -9.02 -8.99
CA LYS A 22 5.94 -9.56 -8.44
C LYS A 22 7.05 -8.51 -8.58
N HIS A 23 7.88 -8.36 -7.55
CA HIS A 23 9.00 -7.41 -7.53
C HIS A 23 10.29 -8.09 -7.03
N GLY A 24 11.43 -7.75 -7.64
CA GLY A 24 12.75 -8.20 -7.19
C GLY A 24 13.08 -9.67 -7.49
N PHE A 25 14.23 -10.11 -6.99
CA PHE A 25 14.71 -11.49 -7.04
C PHE A 25 15.33 -11.86 -5.68
N PRO A 26 14.79 -12.85 -4.93
CA PRO A 26 13.58 -13.63 -5.21
C PRO A 26 12.30 -12.77 -5.28
N PRO A 27 11.25 -13.22 -6.01
CA PRO A 27 10.08 -12.39 -6.26
C PRO A 27 9.25 -12.19 -4.99
N LEU A 28 8.97 -10.93 -4.67
CA LEU A 28 8.10 -10.49 -3.57
C LEU A 28 6.77 -9.99 -4.09
N LEU A 29 5.71 -10.15 -3.31
CA LEU A 29 4.40 -9.56 -3.60
C LEU A 29 4.47 -8.06 -3.34
N GLY A 30 3.96 -7.26 -4.28
CA GLY A 30 3.91 -5.79 -4.20
C GLY A 30 2.90 -5.26 -3.17
N ASP A 31 2.84 -5.86 -1.98
CA ASP A 31 2.03 -5.39 -0.86
C ASP A 31 2.50 -3.99 -0.43
N ARG A 32 1.60 -3.24 0.22
CA ARG A 32 1.86 -1.86 0.64
C ARG A 32 1.56 -1.67 2.10
N GLN A 33 2.54 -1.18 2.85
CA GLN A 33 2.38 -0.77 4.24
C GLN A 33 2.08 0.72 4.30
N ILE A 34 0.99 1.12 4.96
CA ILE A 34 0.69 2.54 5.16
C ILE A 34 1.63 3.10 6.22
N LEU A 35 2.40 4.13 5.87
CA LEU A 35 3.30 4.83 6.80
C LEU A 35 2.66 6.09 7.39
N TRP A 36 1.80 6.74 6.61
CA TRP A 36 1.16 7.99 7.00
C TRP A 36 -0.11 8.23 6.19
N MET A 37 -1.09 8.94 6.77
CA MET A 37 -2.31 9.38 6.09
C MET A 37 -2.55 10.86 6.38
N GLY A 38 -3.06 11.59 5.39
CA GLY A 38 -3.39 13.00 5.52
C GLY A 38 -3.61 13.67 4.16
N LEU A 39 -3.56 15.00 4.10
CA LEU A 39 -3.81 15.74 2.86
C LEU A 39 -2.62 15.65 1.90
N ILE A 40 -2.89 15.32 0.64
CA ILE A 40 -1.89 15.38 -0.44
C ILE A 40 -2.45 16.16 -1.64
N TYR A 41 -1.55 16.70 -2.46
CA TYR A 41 -1.94 17.34 -3.72
C TYR A 41 -1.99 16.30 -4.85
N ASP A 42 -3.14 16.16 -5.49
CA ASP A 42 -3.34 15.40 -6.72
C ASP A 42 -3.53 16.38 -7.89
N ASN A 43 -2.75 16.21 -8.96
CA ASN A 43 -2.81 17.08 -10.14
C ASN A 43 -4.19 17.13 -10.80
N LYS A 44 -5.08 16.16 -10.56
CA LYS A 44 -6.43 16.13 -11.14
C LYS A 44 -7.51 16.72 -10.23
N GLU A 45 -7.40 16.51 -8.92
CA GLU A 45 -8.48 16.77 -7.96
C GLU A 45 -8.09 17.83 -6.90
N GLY A 46 -6.87 18.36 -6.96
CA GLY A 46 -6.36 19.32 -5.99
C GLY A 46 -5.96 18.65 -4.67
N PHE A 47 -6.23 19.32 -3.55
CA PHE A 47 -5.93 18.74 -2.24
C PHE A 47 -6.98 17.71 -1.84
N VAL A 48 -6.54 16.46 -1.67
CA VAL A 48 -7.40 15.32 -1.34
C VAL A 48 -6.80 14.52 -0.19
N ASP A 49 -7.62 13.67 0.44
CA ASP A 49 -7.10 12.66 1.36
C ASP A 49 -6.20 11.68 0.62
N GLY A 50 -5.00 11.52 1.14
CA GLY A 50 -4.00 10.61 0.63
C GLY A 50 -3.27 9.87 1.73
N LEU A 51 -2.36 9.03 1.28
CA LEU A 51 -1.51 8.26 2.14
C LEU A 51 -0.14 8.10 1.51
N GLN A 52 0.84 7.88 2.38
CA GLN A 52 2.19 7.47 2.03
C GLN A 52 2.37 6.00 2.40
N TYR A 53 3.02 5.25 1.54
CA TYR A 53 3.22 3.81 1.76
C TYR A 53 4.65 3.35 1.47
N ASP A 54 5.04 2.26 2.12
CA ASP A 54 6.20 1.44 1.78
C ASP A 54 5.78 0.17 1.04
N SER A 55 6.68 -0.42 0.25
CA SER A 55 6.43 -1.61 -0.55
C SER A 55 7.76 -2.23 -0.97
N PRO A 56 7.86 -3.55 -1.25
CA PRO A 56 9.10 -4.15 -1.74
C PRO A 56 9.56 -3.61 -3.10
N SER A 57 8.72 -2.81 -3.78
CA SER A 57 9.10 -2.07 -4.99
C SER A 57 9.85 -0.75 -4.70
N VAL A 58 9.79 -0.24 -3.47
CA VAL A 58 10.48 0.97 -3.03
C VAL A 58 11.93 0.60 -2.72
N ARG A 59 12.87 1.15 -3.50
CA ARG A 59 14.30 0.92 -3.29
C ARG A 59 14.81 1.74 -2.11
N ASN A 60 15.78 1.19 -1.38
CA ASN A 60 16.51 1.91 -0.33
C ASN A 60 17.02 3.27 -0.86
N GLY A 61 16.86 4.32 -0.05
CA GLY A 61 17.26 5.69 -0.40
C GLY A 61 16.26 6.44 -1.29
N ARG A 62 15.13 5.85 -1.69
CA ARG A 62 14.05 6.57 -2.37
C ARG A 62 13.02 7.12 -1.40
N ASN A 63 12.38 8.21 -1.80
CA ASN A 63 11.22 8.74 -1.12
C ASN A 63 10.05 7.76 -1.21
N TYR A 64 9.33 7.59 -0.10
CA TYR A 64 8.13 6.78 -0.05
C TYR A 64 7.02 7.38 -0.93
N PRO A 65 6.40 6.60 -1.83
CA PRO A 65 5.35 7.09 -2.70
C PRO A 65 4.12 7.59 -1.94
N LYS A 66 3.52 8.66 -2.45
CA LYS A 66 2.23 9.20 -1.99
C LYS A 66 1.15 8.91 -3.02
N ILE A 67 -0.05 8.58 -2.56
CA ILE A 67 -1.20 8.26 -3.43
C ILE A 67 -2.50 8.67 -2.74
N SER A 68 -3.51 9.07 -3.51
CA SER A 68 -4.83 9.38 -2.94
C SER A 68 -5.47 8.13 -2.34
N ILE A 69 -6.29 8.30 -1.31
CA ILE A 69 -7.02 7.19 -0.68
C ILE A 69 -7.91 6.49 -1.72
N THR A 70 -8.56 7.27 -2.60
CA THR A 70 -9.41 6.73 -3.68
C THR A 70 -8.66 5.80 -4.62
N LYS A 71 -7.44 6.18 -5.05
CA LYS A 71 -6.58 5.33 -5.89
C LYS A 71 -6.05 4.13 -5.12
N PHE A 72 -5.76 4.29 -3.83
CA PHE A 72 -5.32 3.18 -2.99
C PHE A 72 -6.41 2.12 -2.81
N LEU A 73 -7.65 2.52 -2.49
CA LEU A 73 -8.78 1.60 -2.33
C LEU A 73 -9.13 0.86 -3.63
N LYS A 74 -8.98 1.51 -4.79
CA LYS A 74 -9.10 0.83 -6.09
C LYS A 74 -8.07 -0.28 -6.27
N TRP A 75 -6.86 -0.07 -5.76
CA TRP A 75 -5.76 -1.04 -5.81
C TRP A 75 -5.86 -2.14 -4.74
N ALA A 76 -6.29 -1.79 -3.52
CA ALA A 76 -6.29 -2.68 -2.36
C ALA A 76 -7.42 -3.72 -2.39
N LYS A 77 -7.11 -4.95 -1.98
CA LYS A 77 -8.07 -6.06 -1.86
C LYS A 77 -8.45 -6.35 -0.42
N ALA A 78 -7.45 -6.48 0.44
CA ALA A 78 -7.62 -6.87 1.83
C ALA A 78 -6.46 -6.35 2.68
N ASP A 79 -6.76 -6.05 3.94
CA ASP A 79 -5.77 -5.93 5.01
C ASP A 79 -5.20 -7.33 5.30
N ILE A 80 -3.89 -7.43 5.29
CA ILE A 80 -3.14 -8.69 5.49
C ILE A 80 -2.18 -8.58 6.67
N THR A 81 -2.27 -7.52 7.48
CA THR A 81 -1.34 -7.19 8.57
C THR A 81 -1.10 -8.39 9.49
N ASP A 82 -2.17 -9.10 9.88
CA ASP A 82 -2.08 -10.25 10.79
C ASP A 82 -1.39 -11.47 10.16
N THR A 83 -1.34 -11.54 8.84
CA THR A 83 -0.70 -12.64 8.08
C THR A 83 0.71 -12.31 7.61
N MET A 84 1.19 -11.08 7.88
CA MET A 84 2.51 -10.64 7.45
C MET A 84 3.63 -11.30 8.27
N PRO A 85 4.70 -11.78 7.61
CA PRO A 85 5.88 -12.23 8.33
C PRO A 85 6.57 -11.05 9.02
N LYS A 86 7.01 -11.24 10.26
CA LYS A 86 7.65 -10.17 11.05
C LYS A 86 8.92 -9.66 10.36
N GLY A 87 8.95 -8.36 10.07
CA GLY A 87 10.11 -7.67 9.49
C GLY A 87 10.46 -8.07 8.06
N LYS A 88 9.57 -8.77 7.34
CA LYS A 88 9.82 -9.22 5.96
C LYS A 88 8.60 -9.02 5.07
N TRP A 89 8.83 -8.88 3.77
CA TRP A 89 7.78 -8.90 2.76
C TRP A 89 7.40 -10.34 2.38
N ARG A 90 6.17 -10.53 1.89
CA ARG A 90 5.70 -11.83 1.42
C ARG A 90 6.34 -12.20 0.09
N TYR A 91 6.77 -13.45 -0.04
CA TYR A 91 7.25 -14.00 -1.30
C TYR A 91 6.09 -14.33 -2.23
N ALA A 92 6.29 -14.10 -3.53
CA ALA A 92 5.38 -14.54 -4.57
C ALA A 92 5.70 -15.99 -4.93
N ARG A 93 5.29 -16.93 -4.06
CA ARG A 93 5.34 -18.38 -4.34
C ARG A 93 4.33 -18.75 -5.41
#